data_AF-A0A9D2A1D3-F1
#
_entry.id   AF-A0A9D2A1D3-F1
#
_cell.length_a   1.000
_cell.length_b   1.000
_cell.length_c   1.000
_cell.angle_alpha   90.00
_cell.angle_beta   90.00
_cell.angle_gamma   90.00
#
_symmetry.space_group_name_H-M   'P 1'
#
loop_
_entity.id
_entity.type
_entity.pdbx_description
1 polymer ?
#
loop_
_entity_poly.entity_id
_entity_poly.type
_entity_poly.pdbx_seq_one_letter_code
_entity_poly.pdbx_strand_id
1 'polypeptide(L)'
;MIHSLSGGVIAENGVHTFVKVDVMGTPCWYLSARRLPAGTRVAVPYGKSGRPVEGRVLRCEDCTPQTAPVPFARARTILRVLQQESEICENTQNCVDRQTSGEYNKTEDIGE
;
A
#
# COMPACT_ATOMS: atom_id res chain seq x y z
N MET A 1 -32.03 11.50 -30.80
CA MET A 1 -32.86 11.60 -29.58
C MET A 1 -32.01 11.09 -28.43
N ILE A 2 -31.38 12.00 -27.69
CA ILE A 2 -30.51 11.66 -26.56
C ILE A 2 -31.40 11.64 -25.31
N HIS A 3 -31.41 10.55 -24.56
CA HIS A 3 -32.12 10.50 -23.29
C HIS A 3 -31.24 11.16 -22.22
N SER A 4 -31.77 12.18 -21.55
CA SER A 4 -31.16 12.86 -20.42
C SER A 4 -30.96 11.88 -19.25
N LEU A 5 -29.71 11.59 -18.90
CA LEU A 5 -29.35 10.95 -17.63
C LEU A 5 -29.28 12.03 -16.55
N SER A 6 -30.45 12.43 -16.06
CA SER A 6 -30.57 13.31 -14.90
C SER A 6 -30.44 12.51 -13.60
N GLY A 7 -29.49 12.90 -12.75
CA GLY A 7 -29.52 12.62 -11.31
C GLY A 7 -28.41 11.69 -10.82
N GLY A 8 -27.30 12.28 -10.36
CA GLY A 8 -26.30 11.53 -9.61
C GLY A 8 -25.01 12.33 -9.44
N VAL A 9 -25.02 13.23 -8.45
CA VAL A 9 -23.87 13.81 -7.74
C VAL A 9 -22.51 13.62 -8.45
N ILE A 10 -22.04 14.68 -9.10
CA ILE A 10 -20.63 14.83 -9.47
C ILE A 10 -19.85 14.99 -8.17
N ALA A 11 -19.50 13.88 -7.52
CA ALA A 11 -18.49 13.87 -6.46
C ALA A 11 -17.12 14.02 -7.14
N GLU A 12 -16.48 15.15 -6.85
CA GLU A 12 -15.21 15.61 -7.40
C GLU A 12 -14.19 14.46 -7.58
N ASN A 13 -13.88 14.14 -8.83
CA ASN A 13 -12.86 13.17 -9.28
C ASN A 13 -12.82 11.85 -8.48
N GLY A 14 -13.94 11.12 -8.46
CA GLY A 14 -14.23 9.87 -7.74
C GLY A 14 -13.25 8.69 -7.92
N VAL A 15 -12.00 8.87 -7.54
CA VAL A 15 -11.01 7.81 -7.41
C VAL A 15 -11.17 7.21 -6.01
N HIS A 16 -11.42 5.91 -5.96
CA HIS A 16 -11.60 5.14 -4.75
C HIS A 16 -10.46 4.14 -4.57
N THR A 17 -9.94 4.04 -3.36
CA THR A 17 -8.89 3.07 -3.04
C THR A 17 -9.50 1.70 -2.73
N PHE A 18 -9.28 0.76 -3.64
CA PHE A 18 -9.56 -0.65 -3.47
C PHE A 18 -8.35 -1.38 -2.88
N VAL A 19 -8.60 -2.21 -1.89
CA VAL A 19 -7.59 -2.98 -1.19
C VAL A 19 -7.93 -4.45 -1.35
N LYS A 20 -6.99 -5.22 -1.89
CA LYS A 20 -7.10 -6.67 -1.96
C LYS A 20 -6.57 -7.23 -0.65
N VAL A 21 -7.42 -7.93 0.09
CA VAL A 21 -7.11 -8.50 1.41
C VAL A 21 -7.27 -10.01 1.32
N ASP A 22 -6.27 -10.75 1.76
CA ASP A 22 -6.38 -12.19 2.00
C ASP A 22 -7.08 -12.44 3.32
N VAL A 23 -8.24 -13.09 3.27
CA VAL A 23 -9.02 -13.47 4.43
C VAL A 23 -9.12 -14.99 4.45
N MET A 24 -8.41 -15.63 5.38
CA MET A 24 -8.36 -17.10 5.51
C MET A 24 -8.02 -17.81 4.19
N GLY A 25 -7.06 -17.30 3.42
CA GLY A 25 -6.65 -17.86 2.13
C GLY A 25 -7.57 -17.52 0.96
N THR A 26 -8.60 -16.69 1.17
CA THR A 26 -9.49 -16.18 0.12
C THR A 26 -9.23 -14.70 -0.16
N PRO A 27 -8.69 -14.33 -1.33
CA PRO A 27 -8.46 -12.94 -1.68
C PRO A 27 -9.78 -12.22 -2.00
N CYS A 28 -10.07 -11.16 -1.25
CA CYS A 28 -11.29 -10.36 -1.38
C CYS A 28 -10.95 -8.87 -1.56
N TRP A 29 -11.83 -8.14 -2.26
CA TRP A 29 -11.69 -6.70 -2.47
C TRP A 29 -12.51 -5.89 -1.47
N TYR A 30 -11.88 -4.87 -0.89
CA TYR A 30 -12.50 -3.95 0.07
C TYR A 30 -12.20 -2.49 -0.28
N LEU A 31 -13.04 -1.58 0.20
CA LEU A 31 -12.80 -0.15 0.11
C LEU A 31 -12.03 0.33 1.34
N SER A 32 -11.12 1.28 1.12
CA SER A 32 -10.38 1.96 2.17
C SER A 32 -10.41 3.46 1.96
N ALA A 33 -10.43 4.22 3.06
CA ALA A 33 -10.31 5.69 3.01
C ALA A 33 -8.89 6.15 2.69
N ARG A 34 -7.90 5.26 2.80
CA ARG A 34 -6.49 5.55 2.53
C ARG A 34 -5.77 4.35 1.95
N ARG A 35 -4.64 4.59 1.29
CA ARG A 35 -3.73 3.53 0.84
C ARG A 35 -3.12 2.79 2.03
N LEU A 36 -3.05 1.47 1.95
CA LEU A 36 -2.45 0.61 2.96
C LEU A 36 -1.24 -0.13 2.36
N PRO A 37 -0.13 -0.28 3.10
CA PRO A 37 0.99 -1.08 2.63
C PRO A 37 0.60 -2.56 2.47
N ALA A 38 1.26 -3.23 1.53
CA ALA A 38 1.18 -4.68 1.45
C ALA A 38 1.73 -5.31 2.74
N GLY A 39 1.07 -6.35 3.23
CA GLY A 39 1.41 -7.02 4.47
C GLY A 39 0.70 -6.47 5.72
N THR A 40 0.05 -5.31 5.65
CA THR A 40 -0.69 -4.74 6.78
C THR A 40 -1.85 -5.62 7.23
N ARG A 41 -2.02 -5.74 8.54
CA ARG A 41 -3.13 -6.47 9.16
C ARG A 41 -4.35 -5.55 9.29
N VAL A 42 -5.50 -6.04 8.87
CA VAL A 42 -6.75 -5.28 8.87
C VAL A 42 -7.90 -6.14 9.34
N ALA A 43 -8.88 -5.54 9.99
CA ALA A 43 -10.14 -6.19 10.30
C ALA A 43 -11.16 -5.84 9.21
N VAL A 44 -11.71 -6.86 8.56
CA VAL A 44 -12.66 -6.72 7.45
C VAL A 44 -13.93 -7.54 7.71
N PRO A 45 -15.10 -7.09 7.20
CA PRO A 45 -16.35 -7.82 7.40
C PRO A 45 -16.44 -8.98 6.41
N TYR A 46 -16.33 -10.22 6.89
CA TYR A 46 -16.32 -11.42 6.06
C TYR A 46 -17.61 -12.26 6.21
N GLY A 47 -18.01 -12.95 5.14
CA GLY A 47 -19.19 -13.83 5.12
C GLY A 47 -20.54 -13.09 5.13
N LYS A 48 -21.63 -13.86 5.27
CA LYS A 48 -23.01 -13.34 5.27
C LYS A 48 -23.36 -12.58 6.56
N SER A 49 -22.77 -12.99 7.68
CA SER A 49 -22.97 -12.36 8.99
C SER A 49 -22.16 -11.08 9.17
N GLY A 50 -21.23 -10.77 8.26
CA GLY A 50 -20.40 -9.56 8.33
C GLY A 50 -19.50 -9.50 9.56
N ARG A 51 -19.19 -10.66 10.16
CA ARG A 51 -18.34 -10.70 11.35
C ARG A 51 -16.96 -10.14 11.01
N PRO A 52 -16.35 -9.34 11.90
CA PRO A 52 -15.01 -8.83 11.71
C PRO A 52 -14.03 -10.00 11.74
N VAL A 53 -13.28 -10.17 10.67
CA VAL A 53 -12.21 -11.18 10.54
C VAL A 53 -10.91 -10.45 10.22
N GLU A 54 -9.82 -10.93 10.79
CA GLU A 54 -8.48 -10.44 10.46
C GLU A 54 -8.06 -10.93 9.07
N GLY A 55 -7.52 -10.03 8.27
CA GLY A 55 -6.96 -10.32 6.97
C GLY A 55 -5.68 -9.55 6.73
N ARG A 56 -4.93 -9.98 5.71
CA ARG A 56 -3.65 -9.37 5.33
C ARG A 56 -3.79 -8.65 3.99
N VAL A 57 -3.36 -7.40 3.93
CA VAL A 57 -3.34 -6.64 2.68
C VAL A 57 -2.35 -7.28 1.71
N LEU A 58 -2.82 -7.61 0.51
CA LEU A 58 -2.00 -8.09 -0.59
C LEU A 58 -1.53 -6.93 -1.46
N ARG A 59 -2.44 -6.03 -1.83
CA ARG A 59 -2.17 -4.85 -2.67
C ARG A 59 -3.27 -3.79 -2.56
N CYS A 60 -2.94 -2.58 -2.98
CA CYS A 60 -3.88 -1.46 -3.08
C CYS A 60 -3.88 -0.86 -4.50
N GLU A 61 -5.06 -0.53 -5.00
CA GLU A 61 -5.29 0.07 -6.31
C GLU A 61 -6.25 1.25 -6.17
N ASP A 62 -5.95 2.34 -6.86
CA ASP A 62 -6.81 3.51 -6.91
C ASP A 62 -7.61 3.42 -8.22
N CYS A 63 -8.93 3.30 -8.12
CA CYS A 63 -9.80 3.02 -9.26
C CYS A 63 -10.92 4.06 -9.36
N THR A 64 -11.30 4.41 -10.58
CA THR A 64 -12.53 5.17 -10.82
C THR A 64 -13.73 4.22 -10.81
N PRO A 65 -14.98 4.72 -10.87
CA PRO A 65 -16.15 3.86 -10.90
C PRO A 65 -16.20 2.95 -12.13
N GLN A 66 -15.54 3.37 -13.21
CA GLN A 66 -15.47 2.67 -14.49
C GLN A 66 -14.40 1.56 -14.50
N THR A 67 -13.35 1.68 -13.67
CA THR A 67 -12.22 0.74 -13.62
C THR A 67 -12.21 -0.10 -12.34
N ALA A 68 -13.27 -0.05 -11.54
CA ALA A 68 -13.34 -0.76 -10.28
C ALA A 68 -13.37 -2.28 -10.49
N PRO A 69 -12.58 -3.06 -9.72
CA PRO A 69 -12.53 -4.52 -9.85
C PRO A 69 -13.81 -5.20 -9.38
N VAL A 70 -14.61 -4.52 -8.54
CA VAL A 70 -15.92 -4.98 -8.07
C VAL A 70 -16.91 -3.82 -8.07
N PRO A 71 -18.22 -4.08 -8.28
CA PRO A 71 -19.24 -3.03 -8.18
C PRO A 71 -19.26 -2.41 -6.78
N PHE A 72 -19.38 -1.08 -6.70
CA PHE A 72 -19.42 -0.34 -5.43
C PHE A 72 -20.50 -0.82 -4.48
N ALA A 73 -21.68 -1.15 -5.01
CA ALA A 73 -22.80 -1.69 -4.22
C ALA A 73 -22.47 -3.03 -3.53
N ARG A 74 -21.44 -3.74 -3.99
CA ARG A 74 -20.97 -5.01 -3.41
C ARG A 74 -19.66 -4.87 -2.64
N ALA A 75 -18.96 -3.76 -2.81
CA ALA A 75 -17.70 -3.51 -2.13
C ALA A 75 -17.98 -3.20 -0.66
N ARG A 76 -17.28 -3.91 0.23
CA ARG A 76 -17.37 -3.68 1.68
C ARG A 76 -16.18 -2.84 2.13
N THR A 77 -16.35 -2.07 3.20
CA THR A 77 -15.29 -1.20 3.72
C THR A 77 -14.47 -1.92 4.78
N ILE A 78 -13.16 -1.64 4.83
CA ILE A 78 -12.28 -2.06 5.92
C ILE A 78 -12.78 -1.41 7.22
N LEU A 79 -12.95 -2.22 8.29
CA LEU A 79 -13.49 -1.73 9.56
C LEU A 79 -12.44 -0.97 10.38
N ARG A 80 -11.24 -1.57 10.49
CA ARG A 80 -10.11 -0.97 11.22
C ARG A 80 -8.79 -1.57 10.77
N VAL A 81 -7.73 -0.78 10.86
CA VAL A 81 -6.36 -1.28 10.71
C VAL A 81 -5.91 -1.81 12.07
N LEU A 82 -5.45 -3.06 12.10
CA LEU A 82 -4.84 -3.66 13.28
C LEU A 82 -3.35 -3.34 13.12
N GLN A 83 -2.86 -2.36 13.89
CA GLN A 83 -1.51 -1.81 13.74
C GLN A 83 -0.49 -2.92 13.47
N GLN A 84 0.26 -2.77 12.37
CA GLN A 84 1.60 -3.35 12.36
C GLN A 84 2.40 -2.54 13.38
N GLU A 85 3.09 -3.24 14.28
CA GLU A 85 4.30 -2.71 14.89
C GLU A 85 5.14 -2.15 13.75
N SER A 86 5.09 -0.83 13.59
CA SER A 86 6.00 -0.13 12.73
C SER A 86 7.37 -0.42 13.32
N GLU A 87 8.15 -1.26 12.64
CA GLU A 87 9.59 -1.17 12.74
C GLU A 87 9.92 0.29 12.43
N ILE A 88 10.17 1.04 13.48
CA ILE A 88 10.72 2.37 13.42
C ILE A 88 12.10 2.14 12.79
N CYS A 89 12.22 2.41 11.49
CA CYS A 89 13.50 2.45 10.81
C CYS A 89 14.27 3.71 11.26
N GLU A 90 14.44 3.91 12.57
CA GLU A 90 15.50 4.75 13.10
C GLU A 90 16.75 3.88 13.15
N ASN A 91 17.39 3.70 12.01
CA ASN A 91 18.77 3.23 12.02
C ASN A 91 19.60 4.02 11.00
N THR A 92 19.87 5.27 11.37
CA THR A 92 21.23 5.81 11.47
C THR A 92 22.22 5.31 10.42
N GLN A 93 22.06 5.67 9.16
CA GLN A 93 23.16 5.59 8.20
C GLN A 93 23.89 6.93 8.12
N ASN A 94 24.43 7.28 9.28
CA ASN A 94 25.52 8.21 9.47
C ASN A 94 26.80 7.51 9.00
N CYS A 95 26.96 7.33 7.67
CA CYS A 95 28.22 6.92 7.07
C CYS A 95 29.00 8.18 6.75
N VAL A 96 29.61 8.76 7.78
CA VAL A 96 30.58 9.82 7.64
C VAL A 96 31.75 9.26 6.83
N ASP A 97 31.98 9.82 5.64
CA ASP A 97 33.20 9.69 4.86
C ASP A 97 34.42 9.99 5.76
N ARG A 98 35.03 8.93 6.29
CA ARG A 98 36.23 9.02 7.12
C ARG A 98 37.28 8.07 6.58
N GLN A 99 38.20 8.67 5.84
CA GLN A 99 39.61 8.34 5.75
C GLN A 99 39.97 6.94 5.26
N THR A 100 40.28 6.84 3.96
CA THR A 100 41.39 5.99 3.51
C THR A 100 42.51 6.88 2.99
N SER A 101 43.40 7.21 3.92
CA SER A 101 44.78 7.60 3.68
C SER A 101 45.47 6.51 2.85
N GLY A 102 45.65 6.77 1.55
CA GLY A 102 46.58 6.04 0.69
C GLY A 102 47.91 6.78 0.63
N GLU A 103 48.72 6.63 1.69
CA GLU A 103 50.17 6.87 1.62
C GLU A 103 50.78 5.86 0.63
N TYR A 104 51.06 6.30 -0.59
CA TYR A 104 52.03 5.64 -1.46
C TYR A 104 53.41 6.23 -1.18
N ASN A 105 54.12 5.61 -0.24
CA ASN A 105 55.58 5.70 -0.14
C ASN A 105 56.19 4.42 -0.71
N LYS A 106 57.44 4.54 -1.18
CA LYS A 106 58.40 3.49 -1.59
C LYS A 106 58.51 3.33 -3.12
N THR A 107 59.42 4.06 -3.80
CA THR A 107 60.86 3.75 -4.07
C THR A 107 60.98 2.46 -4.91
N GLU A 108 61.78 2.27 -5.96
CA GLU A 108 63.11 2.72 -6.40
C GLU A 108 63.23 2.42 -7.92
N ASP A 109 64.01 3.19 -8.69
CA ASP A 109 64.89 2.73 -9.79
C ASP A 109 65.72 3.95 -10.26
N ILE A 110 66.96 4.21 -9.80
CA ILE A 110 68.25 3.78 -10.42
C ILE A 110 68.10 3.38 -11.90
N GLY A 111 68.82 3.92 -12.88
CA GLY A 111 69.99 4.77 -12.95
C GLY A 111 70.53 4.65 -14.38
N GLU A 112 71.21 5.72 -14.83
CA GLU A 112 72.29 5.81 -15.84
C GLU A 112 72.40 4.79 -17.00
#